data_AF-A0A1G6A5V4-F1
#
_entry.id   AF-A0A1G6A5V4-F1
#
_cell.length_a   1.000
_cell.length_b   1.000
_cell.length_c   1.000
_cell.angle_alpha   90.00
_cell.angle_beta   90.00
_cell.angle_gamma   90.00
#
_symmetry.space_group_name_H-M   'P 1'
#
loop_
_entity.id
_entity.type
_entity.pdbx_description
1 polymer ?
#
loop_
_entity_poly.entity_id
_entity_poly.type
_entity_poly.pdbx_seq_one_letter_code
_entity_poly.pdbx_strand_id
1 'polypeptide(L)' 'MAVDKQDHTWTDRPVCPHCGHVVRDDSEMFEDLEGFDDFDCPQCGLEYRCRRNVVFRYSTRVPEATDA' A
#
# COMPACT_ATOMS: atom_id res chain seq x y z
N MET A 1 27.11 -0.20 -7.52
CA MET A 1 25.89 0.58 -7.85
C MET A 1 24.72 -0.28 -7.38
N ALA A 2 24.12 0.01 -6.24
CA ALA A 2 22.91 -0.69 -5.82
C ALA A 2 21.77 -0.18 -6.70
N VAL A 3 21.19 -1.05 -7.53
CA VAL A 3 19.99 -0.71 -8.31
C VAL A 3 18.82 -0.72 -7.34
N ASP A 4 18.09 0.38 -7.29
CA ASP A 4 16.82 0.49 -6.58
C ASP A 4 15.84 -0.51 -7.22
N LYS A 5 15.54 -1.61 -6.51
CA LYS A 5 14.64 -2.65 -6.99
C LYS A 5 13.20 -2.19 -6.75
N GLN A 6 12.55 -1.73 -7.82
CA GLN A 6 11.15 -1.33 -7.78
C GLN A 6 10.25 -2.54 -8.05
N ASP A 7 9.35 -2.83 -7.11
CA ASP A 7 8.30 -3.83 -7.27
C ASP A 7 6.94 -3.10 -7.32
N HIS A 8 6.23 -3.28 -8.43
CA HIS A 8 4.90 -2.70 -8.64
C HIS A 8 3.78 -3.73 -8.47
N THR A 9 4.13 -4.96 -8.09
CA THR A 9 3.16 -6.01 -7.82
C THR A 9 2.38 -5.63 -6.57
N TRP A 10 1.05 -5.59 -6.68
CA TRP A 10 0.21 -5.38 -5.50
C TRP A 10 0.29 -6.60 -4.58
N THR A 11 0.45 -6.33 -3.28
CA THR A 11 0.41 -7.30 -2.21
C THR A 11 -0.57 -6.85 -1.12
N ASP A 12 -1.12 -7.81 -0.38
CA ASP A 12 -1.99 -7.53 0.78
C ASP A 12 -1.21 -6.96 1.97
N ARG A 13 0.10 -7.23 2.04
CA ARG A 13 1.03 -6.77 3.08
C ARG A 13 2.33 -6.27 2.48
N PRO A 14 3.05 -5.36 3.15
CA PRO A 14 4.37 -4.93 2.70
C PRO A 14 5.36 -6.10 2.64
N VAL A 15 6.09 -6.19 1.54
CA VAL A 15 7.15 -7.18 1.33
C VAL A 15 8.48 -6.47 1.16
N CYS A 16 9.46 -6.80 2.00
CA CYS A 16 10.79 -6.23 1.90
C CYS A 16 11.44 -6.59 0.55
N PRO A 17 11.86 -5.62 -0.28
CA PRO A 17 12.43 -5.89 -1.60
C PRO A 17 13.82 -6.54 -1.51
N HIS A 18 14.51 -6.37 -0.37
CA HIS A 18 15.87 -6.83 -0.12
C HIS A 18 15.93 -8.30 0.33
N CYS A 19 15.02 -8.73 1.21
CA CYS A 19 15.06 -10.07 1.80
C CYS A 19 13.79 -10.90 1.60
N GLY A 20 12.73 -10.34 1.01
CA GLY A 20 11.46 -11.02 0.78
C GLY A 20 10.62 -11.25 2.04
N HIS A 21 11.00 -10.68 3.18
CA HIS A 21 10.22 -10.78 4.40
C HIS A 21 8.87 -10.06 4.25
N VAL A 22 7.79 -10.75 4.60
CA VAL A 22 6.44 -10.18 4.65
C VAL A 22 6.24 -9.55 6.03
N VAL A 23 6.16 -8.24 6.08
CA VAL A 23 5.90 -7.52 7.33
C VAL A 23 4.45 -7.77 7.75
N ARG A 24 4.27 -8.23 8.99
CA ARG A 24 2.96 -8.40 9.60
C ARG A 24 2.82 -7.33 10.67
N ASP A 25 2.42 -6.15 10.24
CA ASP A 25 2.04 -5.11 11.17
C ASP A 25 0.52 -5.12 11.33
N ASP A 26 0.09 -5.07 12.59
CA ASP A 26 -1.30 -4.93 13.01
C ASP A 26 -1.63 -3.48 13.40
N SER A 27 -0.61 -2.63 13.52
CA SER A 27 -0.75 -1.19 13.60
C SER A 27 -0.88 -0.60 12.20
N GLU A 28 -1.68 0.46 12.07
CA GLU A 28 -1.91 1.20 10.83
C GLU A 28 -0.57 1.81 10.36
N MET A 29 0.28 1.02 9.69
CA MET A 29 1.67 1.32 9.25
C MET A 29 1.86 2.64 8.50
N PHE A 30 0.77 3.29 8.11
CA PHE A 30 0.76 4.35 7.15
C PHE A 30 -0.11 5.47 7.72
N GLU A 31 0.53 6.36 8.45
CA GLU A 31 -0.12 7.54 9.03
C GLU A 31 -0.36 8.61 7.95
N ASP A 32 0.50 8.66 6.92
CA ASP A 32 0.41 9.67 5.87
C ASP A 32 -0.51 9.24 4.71
N LEU A 33 -1.44 10.14 4.39
CA LEU A 33 -2.42 10.02 3.31
C LEU A 33 -1.77 10.07 1.92
N GLU A 34 -0.55 10.60 1.81
CA GLU A 34 0.22 10.67 0.57
C GLU A 34 0.85 9.32 0.17
N GLY A 35 0.84 8.35 1.10
CA GLY A 35 1.01 6.94 0.79
C GLY A 35 2.43 6.54 0.42
N PHE A 36 3.45 7.18 1.01
CA PHE A 36 4.82 6.72 0.92
C PHE A 36 5.51 6.87 2.27
N ASP A 37 5.75 5.73 2.91
CA ASP A 37 6.46 5.68 4.17
C ASP A 37 7.75 4.88 3.98
N ASP A 38 8.82 5.34 4.64
CA ASP A 38 10.09 4.63 4.74
C ASP A 38 9.99 3.67 5.92
N PHE A 39 10.32 2.40 5.68
CA PHE A 39 10.18 1.32 6.67
C PHE A 39 11.48 0.59 6.88
N ASP A 40 11.83 0.39 8.14
CA ASP A 40 12.89 -0.55 8.52
C ASP A 40 12.37 -1.98 8.47
N CYS A 41 13.01 -2.84 7.67
CA CYS A 41 12.66 -4.25 7.68
C CYS A 41 13.10 -4.90 9.01
N PRO A 42 12.19 -5.51 9.80
CA PRO A 42 12.54 -6.13 11.08
C PRO A 42 13.44 -7.38 10.92
N GLN A 43 13.50 -7.96 9.72
CA GLN A 43 14.31 -9.15 9.45
C GLN A 43 15.73 -8.83 8.99
N CYS A 44 15.91 -7.89 8.06
CA CYS A 44 17.23 -7.57 7.52
C CYS A 44 17.80 -6.21 7.98
N GLY A 45 17.00 -5.38 8.66
CA GLY A 45 17.41 -4.05 9.13
C GLY A 45 17.67 -3.04 8.03
N LEU A 46 17.30 -3.36 6.78
CA LEU A 46 17.41 -2.42 5.67
C LEU A 46 16.12 -1.63 5.53
N GLU A 47 16.28 -0.33 5.32
CA GLU A 47 15.20 0.58 4.99
C GLU A 47 14.69 0.30 3.58
N TYR A 48 13.37 0.41 3.40
CA TYR A 48 12.72 0.35 2.10
C TYR A 48 11.47 1.22 2.10
N ARG A 49 11.12 1.73 0.92
CA ARG A 49 9.94 2.54 0.73
C ARG A 49 8.81 1.70 0.16
N CYS A 50 7.60 1.84 0.70
CA CYS A 50 6.42 1.21 0.10
C CYS A 50 5.21 2.16 0.06
N ARG A 51 4.26 1.85 -0.84
CA ARG A 51 3.02 2.64 -1.00
C ARG A 51 1.78 1.80 -0.78
N ARG A 52 0.73 2.41 -0.22
CA ARG A 52 -0.62 1.83 -0.21
C ARG A 52 -1.35 2.11 -1.52
N ASN A 53 -2.05 1.09 -2.03
CA ASN A 53 -3.05 1.30 -3.08
C ASN A 53 -4.40 1.63 -2.43
N VAL A 54 -4.95 2.81 -2.74
CA VAL A 54 -6.29 3.22 -2.29
C VAL A 54 -7.27 3.07 -3.45
N VAL A 55 -8.29 2.23 -3.28
CA VAL A 55 -9.34 2.01 -4.28
C VAL A 55 -10.64 2.66 -3.80
N PHE A 56 -11.05 3.74 -4.46
CA PHE A 56 -12.34 4.38 -4.21
C PHE A 56 -13.45 3.70 -5.01
N ARG A 57 -14.49 3.22 -4.32
CA ARG A 57 -15.75 2.80 -4.95
C ARG A 57 -16.81 3.81 -4.59
N TYR A 58 -17.48 4.36 -5.59
CA TYR A 58 -18.64 5.23 -5.39
C TYR A 58 -19.80 4.74 -6.23
N SER A 59 -21.01 5.03 -5.78
CA SER A 59 -22.25 4.75 -6.49
C SER A 59 -23.18 5.95 -6.37
N THR A 60 -23.79 6.37 -7.46
CA THR A 60 -24.84 7.39 -7.44
C THR A 60 -26.21 6.71 -7.54
N ARG A 61 -27.15 7.09 -6.66
CA ARG A 61 -28.55 6.69 -6.82
C ARG A 61 -29.19 7.64 -7.83
N VAL A 62 -29.67 7.09 -8.94
CA VAL A 62 -30.56 7.82 -9.84
C VAL A 62 -31.96 7.69 -9.24
N PRO A 63 -32.65 8.79 -8.86
CA PRO A 63 -34.05 8.68 -8.52
C PRO A 63 -34.79 8.17 -9.75
N GLU A 64 -35.58 7.11 -9.60
CA GLU A 64 -36.44 6.61 -10.66
C GLU A 64 -37.33 7.78 -11.10
N ALA A 65 -37.27 8.14 -12.38
CA ALA A 65 -38.15 9.13 -12.94
C ALA A 65 -39.58 8.60 -12.80
N THR A 66 -40.34 9.16 -11.87
CA THR A 66 -41.79 9.03 -11.88
C THR A 66 -42.31 9.80 -13.09
N ASP A 67 -42.44 9.11 -14.22
CA ASP A 67 -43.35 9.49 -15.29
C ASP A 67 -44.78 9.25 -14.80
N ALA A 68 -45.53 10.33 -14.56
CA ALA A 68 -46.99 10.52 -14.63
C ALA A 68 -47.53 11.46 -13.54
#